data_AF-A0A975FNX7-F1
#
_entry.id   AF-A0A975FNX7-F1
#
_cell.length_a   1.000
_cell.length_b   1.000
_cell.length_c   1.000
_cell.angle_alpha   90.00
_cell.angle_beta   90.00
_cell.angle_gamma   90.00
#
_symmetry.space_group_name_H-M   'P 1'
#
loop_
_entity.id
_entity.type
_entity.pdbx_description
1 polymer ?
#
loop_
_entity_poly.entity_id
_entity_poly.type
_entity_poly.pdbx_seq_one_letter_code
_entity_poly.pdbx_strand_id
1 'polypeptide(L)' 'MPRMLQVRNLPDDVHARLKERAAAERMSLSDYVARELERIVRYRSNAEVFAAARERRLDLDPRAITDAVRAERDGR' A
#
# COMPACT_ATOMS: atom_id res chain seq x y z
N MET A 1 -12.97 3.68 -18.26
CA MET A 1 -12.79 2.59 -19.23
C MET A 1 -12.42 1.33 -18.46
N PRO A 2 -13.26 0.28 -18.42
CA PRO A 2 -12.87 -0.98 -17.80
C PRO A 2 -11.64 -1.56 -18.51
N ARG A 3 -10.68 -2.05 -17.73
CA ARG A 3 -9.46 -2.71 -18.22
C ARG A 3 -9.49 -4.17 -17.78
N MET A 4 -9.14 -5.08 -18.67
CA MET A 4 -9.03 -6.51 -18.36
C MET A 4 -7.59 -6.87 -18.05
N LEU A 5 -7.38 -7.61 -16.95
CA LEU A 5 -6.08 -8.17 -16.58
C LEU A 5 -6.18 -9.70 -16.59
N GLN A 6 -5.38 -10.36 -17.42
CA GLN A 6 -5.27 -11.82 -17.45
C GLN A 6 -3.96 -12.25 -16.78
N VAL A 7 -4.05 -13.06 -15.72
CA VAL A 7 -2.88 -13.64 -15.05
C VAL A 7 -2.59 -15.00 -15.67
N ARG A 8 -1.36 -15.20 -16.17
CA ARG A 8 -0.89 -16.48 -16.72
C ARG A 8 -0.13 -17.27 -15.66
N ASN A 9 -0.15 -18.60 -15.77
CA ASN A 9 0.56 -19.52 -14.88
C ASN A 9 0.21 -19.34 -13.40
N LEU A 10 -1.06 -19.07 -13.09
CA LEU A 10 -1.54 -19.00 -11.72
C LEU A 10 -1.52 -20.41 -11.11
N PRO A 11 -0.82 -20.63 -9.99
CA PRO A 11 -0.85 -21.92 -9.30
C PRO A 11 -2.29 -22.31 -8.91
N ASP A 12 -2.64 -23.58 -9.09
CA ASP A 12 -4.01 -24.07 -8.88
C ASP A 12 -4.49 -23.87 -7.43
N ASP A 13 -3.59 -24.00 -6.46
CA ASP A 13 -3.85 -23.76 -5.04
C ASP A 13 -4.23 -22.29 -4.78
N VAL A 14 -3.53 -21.36 -5.41
CA VAL A 14 -3.83 -19.93 -5.32
C VAL A 14 -5.20 -19.64 -5.95
N HIS A 15 -5.48 -20.20 -7.12
CA HIS A 15 -6.77 -20.04 -7.78
C HIS A 15 -7.92 -20.57 -6.91
N ALA A 16 -7.78 -21.78 -6.35
CA ALA A 16 -8.75 -22.38 -5.46
C ALA A 16 -9.02 -21.50 -4.23
N ARG A 17 -7.96 -20.99 -3.59
CA ARG A 17 -8.08 -20.15 -2.40
C ARG A 17 -8.73 -18.79 -2.69
N LEU A 18 -8.43 -18.18 -3.83
CA LEU A 18 -9.08 -16.94 -4.26
C LEU A 18 -10.57 -17.16 -4.52
N LYS A 19 -10.93 -18.28 -5.15
CA LYS A 19 -12.32 -18.64 -5.42
C LYS A 19 -13.12 -18.87 -4.13
N GLU A 20 -12.54 -19.56 -3.14
CA GLU A 20 -13.16 -19.72 -1.82
C GLU A 20 -13.43 -18.39 -1.13
N ARG A 21 -12.47 -17.46 -1.14
CA ARG A 21 -12.62 -16.14 -0.53
C ARG A 21 -13.68 -15.30 -1.25
N ALA A 22 -13.69 -15.33 -2.58
CA ALA A 22 -14.72 -14.64 -3.37
C ALA A 22 -16.12 -15.18 -3.04
N ALA A 23 -16.28 -16.50 -2.93
CA ALA A 23 -17.55 -17.13 -2.58
C ALA A 23 -18.01 -16.78 -1.15
N ALA A 24 -17.09 -16.75 -0.19
CA ALA A 24 -17.38 -16.36 1.21
C ALA A 24 -17.94 -14.92 1.30
N GLU A 25 -17.50 -14.04 0.40
CA GLU A 25 -17.95 -12.65 0.33
C GLU A 25 -19.08 -12.41 -0.68
N ARG A 26 -19.62 -13.48 -1.29
CA ARG A 26 -20.66 -13.41 -2.34
C ARG A 26 -20.28 -12.53 -3.54
N MET A 27 -19.00 -12.55 -3.90
CA MET A 27 -18.45 -11.83 -5.04
C MET A 27 -18.08 -12.78 -6.17
N SER A 28 -18.06 -12.29 -7.41
CA SER A 28 -17.39 -13.01 -8.49
C SER A 28 -15.87 -13.03 -8.24
N LEU A 29 -15.16 -14.03 -8.78
CA LEU A 29 -13.71 -14.11 -8.64
C LEU A 29 -13.02 -12.87 -9.23
N SER A 30 -13.50 -12.38 -10.38
CA SER A 30 -12.98 -11.19 -11.03
C SER A 30 -13.13 -9.94 -10.17
N ASP A 31 -14.31 -9.74 -9.57
CA ASP A 31 -14.58 -8.57 -8.71
C ASP A 31 -13.78 -8.64 -7.41
N TYR A 32 -13.65 -9.84 -6.83
CA TYR A 32 -12.83 -10.06 -5.65
C TYR A 32 -11.37 -9.69 -5.92
N VAL A 33 -10.79 -10.21 -7.01
CA VAL A 33 -9.41 -9.92 -7.38
C VAL A 33 -9.21 -8.44 -7.71
N ALA A 34 -10.13 -7.81 -8.44
CA ALA A 34 -10.06 -6.38 -8.75
C ALA A 34 -10.01 -5.53 -7.47
N ARG A 35 -10.88 -5.83 -6.49
CA ARG A 35 -10.91 -5.15 -5.19
C ARG A 35 -9.61 -5.35 -4.41
N GLU A 36 -9.03 -6.54 -4.41
CA GLU A 36 -7.74 -6.79 -3.76
C GLU A 36 -6.60 -6.04 -4.45
N LEU A 37 -6.60 -5.95 -5.78
CA LEU A 37 -5.63 -5.15 -6.53
C LEU A 37 -5.76 -3.66 -6.20
N GLU A 38 -6.98 -3.13 -6.12
CA GLU A 38 -7.24 -1.74 -5.68
C GLU A 38 -6.70 -1.50 -4.27
N ARG A 39 -6.88 -2.46 -3.36
CA ARG A 39 -6.37 -2.37 -1.99
C ARG A 39 -4.84 -2.33 -1.95
N ILE A 40 -4.16 -3.09 -2.82
CA ILE A 40 -2.70 -3.12 -2.93
C ILE A 40 -2.16 -1.76 -3.38
N VAL A 41 -2.81 -1.11 -4.35
CA VAL A 41 -2.35 0.19 -4.90
C VAL A 41 -2.84 1.40 -4.11
N ARG A 42 -3.81 1.23 -3.20
CA ARG A 42 -4.38 2.33 -2.41
C ARG A 42 -3.34 3.06 -1.56
N TYR A 43 -2.31 2.37 -1.10
CA TYR A 43 -1.25 2.95 -0.28
C TYR A 43 0.09 2.86 -1.00
N ARG A 44 0.92 3.90 -0.86
CA ARG A 44 2.32 3.81 -1.29
C ARG A 44 3.01 2.72 -0.48
N SER A 45 3.78 1.89 -1.16
CA SER A 45 4.70 0.97 -0.51
C SER A 45 5.72 1.75 0.31
N ASN A 46 6.24 1.15 1.38
CA ASN A 46 7.32 1.74 2.16
C ASN A 46 8.52 2.08 1.28
N ALA A 47 8.81 1.25 0.27
CA ALA A 47 9.88 1.51 -0.69
C ALA A 47 9.67 2.82 -1.46
N GLU A 48 8.46 3.08 -1.96
CA GLU A 48 8.12 4.33 -2.64
C GLU A 48 8.15 5.54 -1.69
N VAL A 49 7.74 5.35 -0.43
CA VAL A 49 7.86 6.40 0.60
C VAL A 49 9.32 6.75 0.85
N PHE A 50 10.18 5.75 1.07
CA PHE A 50 11.61 5.96 1.31
C PHE A 50 12.34 6.51 0.08
N ALA A 51 11.99 6.05 -1.13
CA ALA A 51 12.54 6.58 -2.37
C ALA A 51 12.21 8.07 -2.50
N ALA A 52 10.94 8.44 -2.33
CA ALA A 52 10.51 9.83 -2.37
C ALA A 52 11.14 10.69 -1.25
N ALA A 53 11.37 10.12 -0.07
CA ALA A 53 12.06 10.82 1.02
C ALA A 53 13.53 11.08 0.70
N ARG A 54 14.22 10.12 0.07
CA ARG A 54 15.61 10.29 -0.38
C ARG A 54 15.73 11.33 -1.49
N GLU A 55 14.81 11.35 -2.44
CA GLU A 55 14.76 12.37 -3.49
C GLU A 55 14.52 13.77 -2.93
N ARG A 56 13.66 13.87 -1.91
CA ARG A 56 13.35 15.14 -1.23
C ARG A 56 14.48 15.67 -0.36
N ARG A 57 15.65 15.00 -0.29
CA ARG A 57 16.79 15.24 0.61
C ARG A 57 16.75 16.62 1.28
N LEU A 58 16.05 16.69 2.41
CA LEU A 58 15.92 17.91 3.17
C LEU A 58 17.19 18.04 4.00
N ASP A 59 17.95 19.13 3.79
CA ASP A 59 19.14 19.43 4.57
C ASP A 59 18.70 20.04 5.91
N LEU A 60 18.18 19.18 6.78
CA LEU A 60 17.69 19.56 8.10
C LEU A 60 18.69 19.09 9.14
N ASP A 61 19.10 20.02 10.01
CA ASP A 61 19.88 19.70 11.20
C ASP A 61 19.02 18.91 12.20
N PRO A 62 19.39 17.67 12.57
CA PRO A 62 18.67 16.88 13.56
C PRO A 62 18.53 17.58 14.92
N ARG A 63 19.49 18.45 15.29
CA ARG A 63 19.41 19.21 16.55
C ARG A 63 18.30 20.24 16.49
N ALA A 64 18.23 21.03 15.42
CA ALA A 64 17.15 22.00 15.21
C ALA A 64 15.75 21.36 15.26
N ILE A 65 15.60 20.15 14.68
CA ILE A 65 14.32 19.40 14.77
C ILE A 65 14.01 19.04 16.22
N THR A 66 15.00 18.52 16.95
CA THR A 66 14.80 18.07 18.33
C THR A 66 14.48 19.23 19.26
N ASP A 67 15.15 20.37 19.07
CA ASP A 67 14.94 21.58 19.87
C ASP A 67 13.54 22.17 19.63
N ALA A 68 13.07 22.20 18.37
CA ALA A 68 11.72 22.64 18.04
C ALA A 68 10.64 21.75 18.70
N VAL A 69 10.82 20.43 18.70
CA VAL A 69 9.88 19.49 19.34
C VAL A 69 9.88 19.64 20.86
N ARG A 70 11.04 19.92 21.47
CA ARG A 70 11.13 20.17 22.92
C ARG A 70 10.44 21.49 23.31
N ALA A 71 10.72 22.57 22.58
CA ALA A 71 10.09 23.86 22.82
C ALA A 71 8.55 23.79 22.78
N GLU A 72 7.99 23.02 21.84
CA GLU A 72 6.54 22.79 21.73
C GLU A 72 5.96 21.97 22.90
N ARG A 73 6.74 21.01 23.42
CA ARG A 73 6.32 20.14 24.55
C ARG A 73 6.39 20.86 25.89
N ASP A 74 7.43 21.66 26.11
CA ASP A 74 7.67 22.37 27.37
C ASP A 74 6.74 23.59 27.52
N GLY A 75 6.10 24.03 26.44
CA GLY A 75 5.09 25.10 26.43
C GLY A 75 3.63 24.64 26.62
N ARG A 76 3.38 23.34 26.77
CA ARG A 76 2.06 22.76 27.11
C ARG A 76 1.98 22.40 28.59
#